data_AF-A0AAQ3WEK9-F1
#
_entry.id   AF-A0AAQ3WEK9-F1
#
_cell.length_a   1.000
_cell.length_b   1.000
_cell.length_c   1.000
_cell.angle_alpha   90.00
_cell.angle_beta   90.00
_cell.angle_gamma   90.00
#
_symmetry.space_group_name_H-M   'P 1'
#
loop_
_entity.id
_entity.type
_entity.pdbx_description
1 polymer ?
#
loop_
_entity_poly.entity_id
_entity_poly.type
_entity_poly.pdbx_seq_one_letter_code
_entity_poly.pdbx_strand_id
1 'polypeptide(L)'
;MDADGNVHIYKAWLVAKGFRQIQGVDYDETFSLVAMLKSIRILLAIAPYHDYEVWQMDAKTAFLNGNLSEDVYMTQPDGFVDPQNAGKVYKLLKSIYGLKQASRSWNLCFDEVVKGFGFIKNVEEPCVYNKD
;
A
#
# COMPACT_ATOMS: atom_id res chain seq x y z
N MET A 1 -25.59 -17.65 -0.90
CA MET A 1 -27.06 -17.67 -0.85
C MET A 1 -27.45 -17.90 0.58
N ASP A 2 -28.39 -17.11 1.10
CA ASP A 2 -28.99 -17.33 2.40
C ASP A 2 -30.10 -18.38 2.25
N ALA A 3 -30.74 -18.71 3.37
CA ALA A 3 -31.88 -19.62 3.40
C ALA A 3 -33.05 -19.18 2.49
N ASP A 4 -33.07 -17.92 2.06
CA ASP A 4 -34.09 -17.31 1.19
C ASP A 4 -33.69 -17.26 -0.29
N GLY A 5 -32.54 -17.82 -0.67
CA GLY A 5 -32.12 -17.95 -2.07
C GLY A 5 -31.64 -16.66 -2.74
N ASN A 6 -31.40 -15.59 -1.97
CA ASN A 6 -30.86 -14.34 -2.52
C ASN A 6 -29.35 -14.45 -2.74
N VAL A 7 -28.84 -13.79 -3.78
CA VAL A 7 -27.41 -13.78 -4.10
C VAL A 7 -26.68 -12.76 -3.21
N HIS A 8 -25.63 -13.27 -2.57
CA HIS A 8 -24.76 -12.59 -1.61
C HIS A 8 -23.68 -11.81 -2.36
N ILE A 9 -23.28 -10.65 -1.84
CA ILE A 9 -22.24 -9.74 -2.34
C ILE A 9 -21.13 -10.46 -3.13
N TYR A 10 -20.99 -10.15 -4.43
CA TYR A 10 -19.88 -10.64 -5.24
C TYR A 10 -18.61 -9.83 -4.92
N LYS A 11 -17.59 -10.50 -4.37
CA LYS A 11 -16.29 -9.89 -4.13
C LYS A 11 -15.42 -10.00 -5.39
N ALA A 12 -15.13 -8.85 -6.01
CA ALA A 12 -14.17 -8.74 -7.09
C ALA A 12 -12.95 -7.92 -6.64
N TRP A 13 -11.79 -8.21 -7.22
CA TRP A 13 -10.55 -7.49 -6.94
C TRP A 13 -10.03 -6.86 -8.23
N LEU A 14 -9.76 -5.56 -8.18
CA LEU A 14 -9.07 -4.86 -9.25
C LEU A 14 -7.56 -4.95 -8.98
N VAL A 15 -6.82 -5.61 -9.87
CA VAL A 15 -5.39 -5.86 -9.73
C VAL A 15 -4.67 -5.39 -10.99
N ALA A 16 -3.64 -4.56 -10.81
CA ALA A 16 -2.79 -4.16 -11.92
C ALA A 16 -1.95 -5.33 -12.42
N LYS A 17 -1.72 -5.38 -13.73
CA LYS A 17 -0.81 -6.33 -14.36
C LYS A 17 0.64 -5.82 -14.30
N GLY A 18 1.20 -5.63 -13.10
CA GLY A 18 2.52 -4.99 -12.95
C GLY A 18 3.68 -5.74 -13.60
N PHE A 19 3.53 -7.02 -13.93
CA PHE A 19 4.49 -7.74 -14.76
C PHE A 19 4.65 -7.16 -16.18
N ARG A 20 3.69 -6.33 -16.63
CA ARG A 20 3.74 -5.60 -17.90
C ARG A 20 4.33 -4.19 -17.76
N GLN A 21 4.60 -3.71 -16.54
CA GLN A 21 5.19 -2.39 -16.33
C GLN A 21 6.67 -2.38 -16.71
N ILE A 22 7.09 -1.30 -17.36
CA ILE A 22 8.44 -1.06 -17.85
C ILE A 22 9.12 -0.01 -16.96
N GLN A 23 10.32 -0.31 -16.46
CA GLN A 23 11.10 0.62 -15.65
C GLN A 23 11.54 1.83 -16.48
N GLY A 24 11.50 3.03 -15.90
CA GLY A 24 11.78 4.30 -16.58
C GLY A 24 10.65 4.80 -17.47
N VAL A 25 9.53 4.07 -17.53
CA VAL A 25 8.31 4.48 -18.24
C VAL A 25 7.13 4.50 -17.27
N ASP A 26 6.84 3.36 -16.64
CA ASP A 26 5.69 3.19 -15.75
C ASP A 26 6.04 3.33 -14.25
N TYR A 27 7.33 3.26 -13.92
CA TYR A 27 7.88 3.43 -12.58
C TYR A 27 9.40 3.64 -12.63
N ASP A 28 9.94 4.37 -11.66
CA ASP A 28 11.39 4.55 -11.53
C ASP A 28 11.98 3.67 -10.42
N GLU A 29 11.37 3.73 -9.23
CA GLU A 29 11.83 3.03 -8.02
C GLU A 29 10.73 2.17 -7.40
N THR A 30 11.10 0.97 -6.93
CA THR A 30 10.16 0.03 -6.28
C THR A 30 10.52 -0.26 -4.84
N PHE A 31 11.70 0.18 -4.39
CA PHE A 31 12.21 -0.16 -3.07
C PHE A 31 11.33 0.42 -1.97
N SER A 32 10.91 -0.46 -1.06
CA SER A 32 10.21 -0.14 0.18
C SER A 32 10.97 -0.78 1.32
N LEU A 33 11.11 -0.04 2.41
CA LEU A 33 11.78 -0.53 3.60
C LEU A 33 10.91 -1.59 4.29
N VAL A 34 11.58 -2.57 4.91
CA VAL A 34 10.97 -3.60 5.76
C VAL A 34 11.69 -3.59 7.09
N ALA A 35 10.95 -3.52 8.18
CA ALA A 35 11.52 -3.50 9.52
C ALA A 35 12.37 -4.75 9.76
N MET A 36 13.58 -4.58 10.28
CA MET A 36 14.40 -5.73 10.64
C MET A 36 13.77 -6.47 11.84
N LEU A 37 13.80 -7.80 11.80
CA LEU A 37 13.29 -8.62 12.90
C LEU A 37 14.04 -8.33 14.22
N LYS A 38 15.32 -7.92 14.14
CA LYS A 38 16.10 -7.49 15.30
C LYS A 38 15.47 -6.26 15.97
N SER A 39 15.10 -5.25 15.18
CA SER A 39 14.46 -4.02 15.65
C SER A 39 13.11 -4.30 16.32
N ILE A 40 12.30 -5.18 15.72
CA ILE A 40 11.03 -5.65 16.32
C ILE A 40 11.29 -6.33 17.67
N ARG A 41 12.27 -7.23 17.76
CA ARG A 41 12.62 -7.92 19.01
C ARG A 41 13.11 -6.97 20.09
N ILE A 42 13.90 -5.96 19.72
CA ILE A 42 14.38 -4.93 20.65
C ILE A 42 13.19 -4.13 21.21
N LEU A 43 12.28 -3.66 20.35
CA LEU A 43 11.07 -2.95 20.80
C LEU A 43 10.23 -3.79 21.76
N LEU A 44 10.03 -5.07 21.45
CA LEU A 44 9.29 -6.01 22.30
C LEU A 44 10.01 -6.32 23.63
N ALA A 45 11.34 -6.17 23.70
CA ALA A 45 12.10 -6.33 24.94
C ALA A 45 12.10 -5.06 25.80
N ILE A 46 12.09 -3.88 25.17
CA ILE A 46 12.01 -2.57 25.84
C ILE A 46 10.62 -2.38 26.45
N ALA A 47 9.56 -2.80 25.77
CA ALA A 47 8.19 -2.61 26.22
C ALA A 47 7.93 -3.09 27.67
N PRO A 48 8.21 -4.35 28.06
CA PRO A 48 8.00 -4.79 29.44
C PRO A 48 8.97 -4.16 30.44
N TYR A 49 10.16 -3.72 30.00
CA TYR A 49 11.12 -3.06 30.89
C TYR A 49 10.63 -1.68 31.34
N HIS A 50 9.91 -0.96 30.48
CA HIS A 50 9.29 0.33 30.79
C HIS A 50 7.80 0.27 31.10
N ASP A 51 7.22 -0.94 31.21
CA ASP A 51 5.78 -1.15 31.40
C ASP A 51 4.92 -0.48 30.30
N TYR A 52 5.38 -0.53 29.05
CA TYR A 52 4.67 -0.01 27.89
C TYR A 52 3.68 -1.03 27.32
N GLU A 53 2.54 -0.53 26.85
CA GLU A 53 1.55 -1.32 26.11
C GLU A 53 1.90 -1.36 24.61
N VAL A 54 1.78 -2.55 24.01
CA VAL A 54 2.04 -2.76 22.58
C VAL A 54 0.74 -2.94 21.82
N TRP A 55 0.53 -2.06 20.85
CA TRP A 55 -0.64 -2.08 19.97
C TRP A 55 -0.27 -2.60 18.58
N GLN A 56 -1.02 -3.57 18.07
CA GLN A 56 -0.92 -4.04 16.69
C GLN A 56 -2.06 -3.45 15.86
N MET A 57 -1.72 -2.83 14.72
CA MET A 57 -2.69 -2.27 13.79
C MET A 57 -2.47 -2.85 12.39
N ASP A 58 -3.56 -3.22 11.72
CA ASP A 58 -3.57 -3.64 10.31
C ASP A 58 -4.19 -2.54 9.45
N ALA A 59 -3.43 -2.05 8.47
CA ALA A 59 -3.86 -0.97 7.61
C ALA A 59 -4.80 -1.51 6.51
N LYS A 60 -6.08 -1.18 6.62
CA LYS A 60 -7.06 -1.51 5.57
C LYS A 60 -6.69 -0.83 4.26
N THR A 61 -6.72 -1.60 3.18
CA THR A 61 -6.49 -1.12 1.81
C THR A 61 -5.22 -0.28 1.66
N ALA A 62 -4.12 -0.69 2.32
CA ALA A 62 -2.86 0.07 2.39
C ALA A 62 -2.41 0.67 1.05
N PHE A 63 -2.43 -0.09 -0.04
CA PHE A 63 -1.99 0.41 -1.35
C PHE A 63 -2.88 1.51 -1.92
N LEU A 64 -4.20 1.49 -1.66
CA LEU A 64 -5.12 2.55 -2.11
C LEU A 64 -4.91 3.88 -1.40
N ASN A 65 -4.22 3.88 -0.25
CA ASN A 65 -3.82 5.11 0.42
C ASN A 65 -2.56 5.72 -0.23
N GLY A 66 -1.73 4.90 -0.87
CA GLY A 66 -0.50 5.35 -1.54
C GLY A 66 -0.78 6.23 -2.76
N ASN A 67 -0.12 7.38 -2.82
CA ASN A 67 -0.12 8.25 -3.99
C ASN A 67 0.84 7.71 -5.06
N LEU A 68 0.48 7.87 -6.33
CA LEU A 68 1.38 7.62 -7.45
C LEU A 68 2.07 8.92 -7.85
N SER A 69 3.40 8.90 -7.92
CA SER A 69 4.20 9.98 -8.52
C SER A 69 4.15 9.94 -10.05
N GLU A 70 4.04 8.74 -10.62
CA GLU A 70 4.07 8.48 -12.04
C GLU A 70 2.67 8.41 -12.64
N ASP A 71 2.57 8.78 -13.92
CA ASP A 71 1.35 8.62 -14.70
C ASP A 71 1.17 7.17 -15.15
N VAL A 72 0.45 6.38 -14.35
CA VAL A 72 0.17 4.98 -14.66
C VAL A 72 -1.19 4.82 -15.34
N TYR A 73 -1.20 4.12 -16.48
CA TYR A 73 -2.42 3.79 -17.22
C TYR A 73 -2.68 2.28 -17.20
N MET A 74 -3.95 1.90 -17.19
CA MET A 74 -4.39 0.52 -17.17
C MET A 74 -5.49 0.31 -18.20
N THR A 75 -5.45 -0.80 -18.93
CA THR A 75 -6.56 -1.21 -19.79
C THR A 75 -7.83 -1.37 -18.97
N GLN A 76 -8.97 -1.09 -19.59
CA GLN A 76 -10.27 -1.33 -18.95
C GLN A 76 -10.37 -2.79 -18.48
N PRO A 77 -10.90 -3.06 -17.28
CA PRO A 77 -11.02 -4.42 -16.76
C PRO A 77 -11.96 -5.25 -17.63
N ASP A 78 -11.63 -6.53 -17.78
CA ASP A 78 -12.47 -7.47 -18.51
C ASP A 78 -13.87 -7.51 -17.89
N GLY A 79 -14.91 -7.36 -18.71
CA GLY A 79 -16.30 -7.25 -18.26
C GLY A 79 -16.76 -5.84 -17.87
N PHE A 80 -15.87 -4.84 -17.88
CA PHE A 80 -16.18 -3.42 -17.56
C PHE A 80 -15.74 -2.47 -18.68
N VAL A 81 -15.56 -2.97 -19.90
CA VAL A 81 -15.20 -2.16 -21.06
C VAL A 81 -16.40 -1.33 -21.50
N ASP A 82 -16.23 -0.01 -21.61
CA ASP A 82 -17.22 0.89 -22.18
C ASP A 82 -17.32 0.66 -23.71
N PRO A 83 -18.48 0.22 -24.24
CA PRO A 83 -18.64 -0.03 -25.68
C PRO A 83 -18.43 1.21 -26.55
N GLN A 84 -18.73 2.41 -26.03
CA GLN A 84 -18.56 3.67 -26.78
C GLN A 84 -17.10 4.14 -26.77
N ASN A 85 -16.30 3.64 -25.83
CA ASN A 85 -14.93 4.07 -25.59
C ASN A 85 -13.98 2.88 -25.44
N ALA A 86 -14.19 1.80 -26.20
CA ALA A 86 -13.46 0.54 -26.01
C ALA A 86 -11.93 0.67 -26.13
N GLY A 87 -11.44 1.66 -26.90
CA GLY A 87 -10.02 1.95 -27.05
C GLY A 87 -9.39 2.81 -25.94
N LYS A 88 -10.18 3.31 -24.98
CA LYS A 88 -9.65 4.13 -23.88
C LYS A 88 -9.03 3.27 -22.78
N VAL A 89 -8.15 3.90 -22.03
CA VAL A 89 -7.50 3.35 -20.83
C VAL A 89 -7.86 4.18 -19.61
N TYR A 90 -7.73 3.60 -18.43
CA TYR A 90 -7.91 4.30 -17.16
C TYR A 90 -6.58 4.82 -16.65
N LYS A 91 -6.54 6.09 -16.27
CA LYS A 91 -5.44 6.65 -15.49
C LYS A 91 -5.65 6.33 -14.02
N LEU A 92 -4.67 5.71 -13.38
CA LEU A 92 -4.73 5.41 -11.96
C LEU A 92 -4.40 6.67 -11.15
N LEU A 93 -5.29 7.05 -10.24
CA LEU A 93 -5.09 8.20 -9.34
C LEU A 93 -4.41 7.80 -8.03
N LYS A 94 -4.51 6.52 -7.67
CA LYS A 94 -3.97 5.93 -6.46
C LYS A 94 -3.27 4.63 -6.81
N SER A 95 -2.33 4.24 -5.96
CA SER A 95 -1.67 2.95 -6.08
C SER A 95 -2.66 1.82 -5.84
N ILE A 96 -2.49 0.71 -6.56
CA ILE A 96 -3.33 -0.49 -6.42
C ILE A 96 -2.44 -1.73 -6.33
N TYR A 97 -3.03 -2.83 -5.84
CA TYR A 97 -2.34 -4.12 -5.79
C TYR A 97 -1.87 -4.53 -7.18
N GLY A 98 -0.67 -5.11 -7.23
CA GLY A 98 -0.06 -5.58 -8.46
C GLY A 98 0.82 -4.56 -9.18
N LEU A 99 0.80 -3.27 -8.81
CA LEU A 99 1.82 -2.32 -9.29
C LEU A 99 3.17 -2.61 -8.64
N LYS A 100 4.25 -2.48 -9.41
CA LYS A 100 5.62 -2.74 -8.94
C LYS A 100 6.06 -1.76 -7.83
N GLN A 101 5.60 -0.51 -7.90
CA GLN A 101 5.89 0.53 -6.93
C GLN A 101 4.85 0.65 -5.79
N ALA A 102 3.89 -0.30 -5.69
CA ALA A 102 2.78 -0.17 -4.77
C ALA A 102 3.21 -0.08 -3.30
N SER A 103 4.12 -0.95 -2.88
CA SER A 103 4.66 -0.98 -1.52
C SER A 103 5.42 0.30 -1.17
N ARG A 104 6.21 0.82 -2.11
CA ARG A 104 6.92 2.09 -1.95
C ARG A 104 5.95 3.26 -1.79
N SER A 105 4.94 3.32 -2.65
CA SER A 105 3.90 4.37 -2.61
C SER A 105 3.20 4.40 -1.25
N TRP A 106 2.90 3.22 -0.69
CA TRP A 106 2.38 3.10 0.66
C TRP A 106 3.38 3.53 1.74
N ASN A 107 4.64 3.10 1.65
CA ASN A 107 5.67 3.45 2.63
C ASN A 107 5.92 4.96 2.70
N LEU A 108 5.94 5.66 1.56
CA LEU A 108 6.06 7.12 1.50
C LEU A 108 4.86 7.81 2.14
N CYS A 109 3.64 7.38 1.81
CA CYS A 109 2.42 7.91 2.41
C CYS A 109 2.41 7.69 3.94
N PHE A 110 2.78 6.51 4.40
CA PHE A 110 2.87 6.20 5.82
C PHE A 110 3.91 7.07 6.54
N ASP A 111 5.10 7.24 5.96
CA ASP A 111 6.15 8.11 6.51
C ASP A 111 5.67 9.56 6.68
N GLU A 112 5.03 10.11 5.65
CA GLU A 112 4.47 11.47 5.68
C GLU A 112 3.43 11.62 6.79
N VAL A 113 2.48 10.68 6.89
CA VAL A 113 1.42 10.70 7.90
C VAL A 113 2.00 10.58 9.31
N VAL A 114 2.91 9.63 9.54
CA VAL A 114 3.51 9.40 10.87
C VAL A 114 4.34 10.61 11.30
N LYS A 115 5.12 11.22 10.40
CA LYS A 115 5.81 12.48 10.67
C LYS A 115 4.85 13.64 10.94
N GLY A 116 3.72 13.69 10.25
CA GLY A 116 2.65 14.67 10.52
C GLY A 116 2.09 14.57 11.94
N PHE A 117 2.12 13.38 12.54
CA PHE A 117 1.79 13.18 13.97
C PHE A 117 2.93 13.53 14.93
N GLY A 118 4.05 14.06 14.45
CA GLY A 118 5.21 14.49 15.24
C GLY A 118 6.20 13.37 15.57
N PHE A 119 6.11 12.22 14.92
CA PHE A 119 7.12 11.17 15.05
C PHE A 119 8.35 11.47 14.20
N ILE A 120 9.52 11.07 14.71
CA ILE A 120 10.82 11.22 14.07
C ILE A 120 11.30 9.85 13.60
N LYS A 121 11.63 9.75 12.32
CA LYS A 121 12.18 8.53 11.71
C LYS A 121 13.60 8.26 12.22
N ASN A 122 13.87 7.05 12.68
CA ASN A 122 15.21 6.63 13.05
C ASN A 122 16.10 6.48 11.79
N VAL A 123 17.31 7.03 11.84
CA VAL A 123 18.25 7.02 10.71
C VAL A 123 18.85 5.64 10.44
N GLU A 124 19.12 4.87 11.50
CA GLU A 124 19.73 3.53 11.42
C GLU A 124 18.69 2.44 11.09
N GLU A 125 17.44 2.65 11.51
CA GLU A 125 16.30 1.79 11.18
C GLU A 125 15.13 2.63 10.66
N PRO A 126 15.07 2.93 9.36
CA PRO A 126 14.05 3.78 8.74
C PRO A 126 12.59 3.28 8.85
N CYS A 127 12.37 2.06 9.33
CA CYS A 127 11.03 1.55 9.66
C CYS A 127 10.62 1.78 11.12
N VAL A 128 11.52 2.28 11.96
CA VAL A 128 11.25 2.59 13.37
C VAL A 128 11.16 4.11 13.53
N TYR A 129 10.15 4.53 14.28
CA TYR A 129 9.87 5.92 14.56
C TYR A 129 9.80 6.10 16.08
N ASN A 130 10.30 7.22 16.58
CA ASN A 130 10.15 7.61 17.97
C ASN A 130 9.44 8.95 18.06
N LYS A 131 8.89 9.26 19.23
CA LYS A 131 8.30 10.55 19.55
C LYS A 131 8.52 10.77 21.03
N ASP A 132 9.06 11.94 21.37
CA ASP A 132 9.25 12.39 22.75
C ASP A 132 7.92 12.74 23.42
#